data_AF-A0AAV0KLX7-F1
#
_entry.id   AF-A0AAV0KLX7-F1
#
_cell.length_a   1.000
_cell.length_b   1.000
_cell.length_c   1.000
_cell.angle_alpha   90.00
_cell.angle_beta   90.00
_cell.angle_gamma   90.00
#
_symmetry.space_group_name_H-M   'P 1'
#
loop_
_entity.id
_entity.type
_entity.pdbx_description
1 polymer ?
#
loop_
_entity_poly.entity_id
_entity_poly.type
_entity_poly.pdbx_seq_one_letter_code
_entity_poly.pdbx_strand_id
1 'polypeptide(L)'
;MAVIEGWTKLLEKTNPVPGAAHRRLLGGGASNKNDFPEWVSPTQRKLLQATPSNIKPDIVVAQDGSGQFKTVNEAIKSIGPNYKTPFVIYIKAGVYNEQVIVPNALSGIMFIGDGPTKTKITGNKNYKEGYHTQDTPTVAIMAPGFMAKDMGFENTAGPEGFQAVAFLSQSDYSVYYNCQFDGYQDTLCPLAYRQFYRDCVISGTIDFIFGVARTVIQGGTLVVRKPMDNQQNVVTAEGRQDPNGVSAIVIMNSHITADPAYLPVKNQFPTYLGRPWKNFSRTVIMHTVIDDIITPAGWVPWDARWGLDTLYYAEFENTGPGSNTQGRVTWPGIKHITPQEAEQFTPVKFYAEGDSWIKDANVPYTAGMS
;
A
#
# COMPACT_ATOMS: atom_id res chain seq x y z
N MET A 1 9.58 -9.66 -19.24
CA MET A 1 9.86 -8.48 -20.10
C MET A 1 8.60 -7.62 -20.32
N ALA A 2 7.45 -8.17 -20.71
CA ALA A 2 6.21 -7.40 -20.92
C ALA A 2 5.62 -6.69 -19.67
N VAL A 3 5.78 -7.26 -18.47
CA VAL A 3 5.31 -6.62 -17.22
C VAL A 3 6.03 -5.29 -16.97
N ILE A 4 7.31 -5.18 -17.32
CA ILE A 4 8.13 -3.98 -17.06
C ILE A 4 7.69 -2.82 -17.98
N GLU A 5 7.49 -3.06 -19.28
CA GLU A 5 7.12 -2.01 -20.24
C GLU A 5 5.75 -1.39 -19.96
N GLY A 6 4.80 -2.17 -19.44
CA GLY A 6 3.51 -1.65 -19.00
C GLY A 6 3.67 -0.64 -17.87
N TRP A 7 4.30 -1.07 -16.76
CA TRP A 7 4.52 -0.23 -15.59
C TRP A 7 5.38 1.00 -15.91
N THR A 8 6.38 0.85 -16.78
CA THR A 8 7.17 1.99 -17.27
C THR A 8 6.29 3.02 -18.00
N LYS A 9 5.35 2.61 -18.87
CA LYS A 9 4.42 3.55 -19.52
C LYS A 9 3.45 4.21 -18.53
N LEU A 10 3.03 3.52 -17.48
CA LEU A 10 2.21 4.11 -16.40
C LEU A 10 3.00 5.12 -15.56
N LEU A 11 4.30 4.85 -15.35
CA LEU A 11 5.25 5.74 -14.69
C LEU A 11 5.72 6.91 -15.59
N GLU A 12 5.75 6.74 -16.91
CA GLU A 12 6.19 7.75 -17.89
C GLU A 12 5.06 8.70 -18.35
N LYS A 13 3.79 8.26 -18.30
CA LYS A 13 2.63 9.13 -18.59
C LYS A 13 2.41 10.24 -17.56
N THR A 14 3.26 10.34 -16.53
CA THR A 14 3.24 11.43 -15.57
C THR A 14 4.06 12.61 -16.10
N ASN A 15 3.42 13.76 -16.30
CA ASN A 15 4.16 15.02 -16.33
C ASN A 15 4.99 15.10 -15.02
N PRO A 16 6.29 15.41 -15.08
CA PRO A 16 7.01 15.76 -13.87
C PRO A 16 6.24 16.89 -13.18
N VAL A 17 6.11 16.80 -11.85
CA VAL A 17 5.62 17.91 -11.03
C VAL A 17 6.33 19.19 -11.51
N PRO A 18 5.60 20.26 -11.88
CA PRO A 18 6.24 21.52 -12.27
C PRO A 18 7.20 21.95 -11.16
N GLY A 19 8.51 21.95 -11.45
CA GLY A 19 9.58 22.24 -10.50
C GLY A 19 10.69 21.19 -10.37
N ALA A 20 10.53 19.99 -10.93
CA ALA A 20 11.54 18.92 -10.79
C ALA A 20 12.65 18.90 -11.87
N ALA A 21 12.82 19.95 -12.66
CA ALA A 21 13.88 20.04 -13.67
C ALA A 21 14.67 21.34 -13.52
N HIS A 22 15.81 21.27 -12.83
CA HIS A 22 17.09 21.93 -13.11
C HIS A 22 17.95 21.96 -11.84
N ARG A 23 18.79 20.94 -11.65
CA ARG A 23 19.81 20.94 -10.59
C ARG A 23 21.00 21.78 -11.09
N ARG A 24 21.08 23.04 -10.68
CA ARG A 24 22.29 23.85 -10.81
C ARG A 24 23.01 23.83 -9.45
N LEU A 25 24.17 23.20 -9.41
CA LEU A 25 25.10 23.21 -8.28
C LEU A 25 25.66 24.62 -8.09
N LEU A 26 25.36 25.30 -6.97
CA LEU A 26 26.23 26.33 -6.38
C LEU A 26 26.03 26.45 -4.85
N GLY A 27 27.15 26.27 -4.14
CA GLY A 27 27.63 27.01 -2.97
C GLY A 27 26.70 27.46 -1.85
N GLY A 28 27.00 26.93 -0.65
CA GLY A 28 26.78 27.46 0.71
C GLY A 28 26.02 28.77 0.91
N GLY A 29 24.92 28.68 1.67
CA GLY A 29 24.25 29.80 2.31
C GLY A 29 22.98 29.35 3.05
N ALA A 30 22.98 29.49 4.37
CA ALA A 30 21.87 29.44 5.35
C ALA A 30 20.57 28.69 4.98
N SER A 31 20.33 27.58 5.69
CA SER A 31 19.06 26.84 5.69
C SER A 31 17.90 27.66 6.28
N ASN A 32 16.93 28.02 5.45
CA ASN A 32 15.57 28.29 5.93
C ASN A 32 14.80 26.96 5.96
N LYS A 33 14.24 26.66 7.13
CA LYS A 33 13.36 25.52 7.40
C LYS A 33 11.96 25.81 6.83
N ASN A 34 11.29 24.77 6.31
CA ASN A 34 9.86 24.67 5.97
C ASN A 34 9.42 24.89 4.51
N ASP A 35 10.03 24.21 3.54
CA ASP A 35 9.37 24.02 2.23
C ASP A 35 8.46 22.78 2.27
N PHE A 36 7.21 22.98 2.68
CA PHE A 36 6.12 22.02 2.54
C PHE A 36 5.44 22.20 1.17
N PRO A 37 4.95 21.14 0.51
CA PRO A 37 4.12 21.31 -0.69
C PRO A 37 2.85 22.12 -0.36
N GLU A 38 2.53 23.14 -1.15
CA GLU A 38 1.42 24.09 -0.90
C GLU A 38 0.03 23.43 -0.77
N TRP A 39 -0.13 22.17 -1.16
CA TRP A 39 -1.39 21.44 -1.10
C TRP A 39 -1.65 20.72 0.24
N VAL A 40 -0.68 20.69 1.18
CA VAL A 40 -0.89 20.16 2.54
C VAL A 40 -1.38 21.27 3.46
N SER A 41 -2.68 21.28 3.81
CA SER A 41 -3.31 22.40 4.55
C SER A 41 -3.59 22.06 6.03
N PRO A 42 -3.64 23.07 6.93
CA PRO A 42 -4.02 22.88 8.34
C PRO A 42 -5.36 22.17 8.60
N THR A 43 -6.25 22.14 7.60
CA THR A 43 -7.59 21.54 7.69
C THR A 43 -7.57 20.02 7.49
N GLN A 44 -6.54 19.47 6.82
CA GLN A 44 -6.31 18.02 6.75
C GLN A 44 -6.13 17.38 8.14
N ARG A 45 -5.67 18.17 9.12
CA ARG A 45 -5.34 17.79 10.51
C ARG A 45 -6.45 17.20 11.38
N LYS A 46 -7.71 17.18 10.96
CA LYS A 46 -8.81 16.70 11.82
C LYS A 46 -9.71 15.66 11.16
N LEU A 47 -9.51 15.36 9.88
CA LEU A 47 -10.49 14.57 9.13
C LEU A 47 -10.37 13.07 9.39
N LEU A 48 -9.16 12.53 9.60
CA LEU A 48 -8.99 11.09 9.88
C LEU A 48 -9.33 10.68 11.32
N GLN A 49 -9.55 11.64 12.24
CA GLN A 49 -10.13 11.37 13.57
C GLN A 49 -11.65 11.50 13.59
N ALA A 50 -12.22 12.24 12.64
CA ALA A 50 -13.64 12.51 12.64
C ALA A 50 -14.42 11.27 12.17
N THR A 51 -15.55 11.01 12.83
CA THR A 51 -16.53 10.03 12.37
C THR A 51 -17.25 10.61 11.14
N PRO A 52 -17.80 9.77 10.25
CA PRO A 52 -18.63 10.24 9.14
C PRO A 52 -19.73 11.23 9.58
N SER A 53 -20.26 11.05 10.79
CA SER A 53 -21.27 11.91 11.43
C SER A 53 -20.79 13.33 11.77
N ASN A 54 -19.47 13.53 11.92
CA ASN A 54 -18.85 14.79 12.38
C ASN A 54 -18.02 15.48 11.30
N ILE A 55 -17.95 14.91 10.10
CA ILE A 55 -17.32 15.54 8.94
C ILE A 55 -18.39 16.25 8.12
N LYS A 56 -18.10 17.46 7.65
CA LYS A 56 -18.89 18.11 6.60
C LYS A 56 -18.30 17.70 5.24
N PRO A 57 -18.91 16.75 4.52
CA PRO A 57 -18.42 16.35 3.20
C PRO A 57 -18.70 17.43 2.15
N ASP A 58 -17.85 17.49 1.13
CA ASP A 58 -18.10 18.28 -0.08
C ASP A 58 -19.09 17.53 -1.00
N ILE A 59 -18.93 16.21 -1.10
CA ILE A 59 -19.81 15.31 -1.85
C ILE A 59 -20.23 14.12 -1.00
N VAL A 60 -21.51 13.75 -1.08
CA VAL A 60 -22.06 12.50 -0.57
C VAL A 60 -22.45 11.59 -1.73
N VAL A 61 -21.96 10.35 -1.70
CA VAL A 61 -22.32 9.27 -2.62
C VAL A 61 -23.17 8.25 -1.87
N ALA A 62 -24.36 7.93 -2.38
CA ALA A 62 -25.26 6.95 -1.77
C ALA A 62 -26.13 6.24 -2.82
N GLN A 63 -26.06 4.90 -2.87
CA GLN A 63 -26.82 4.11 -3.84
C GLN A 63 -28.35 4.21 -3.62
N ASP A 64 -28.78 4.47 -2.38
CA ASP A 64 -30.18 4.66 -1.99
C ASP A 64 -30.79 6.00 -2.45
N GLY A 65 -29.98 6.89 -3.04
CA GLY A 65 -30.41 8.22 -3.51
C GLY A 65 -30.41 9.30 -2.42
N SER A 66 -29.94 9.00 -1.21
CA SER A 66 -29.83 9.98 -0.10
C SER A 66 -28.58 10.90 -0.19
N GLY A 67 -27.77 10.75 -1.24
CA GLY A 67 -26.59 11.56 -1.54
C GLY A 67 -26.75 12.33 -2.86
N GLN A 68 -25.73 13.12 -3.21
CA GLN A 68 -25.70 13.87 -4.48
C GLN A 68 -25.49 12.97 -5.70
N PHE A 69 -24.76 11.85 -5.53
CA PHE A 69 -24.48 10.90 -6.60
C PHE A 69 -24.76 9.46 -6.15
N LYS A 70 -25.03 8.57 -7.11
CA LYS A 70 -25.21 7.14 -6.84
C LYS A 70 -23.92 6.34 -7.00
N THR A 71 -22.96 6.87 -7.76
CA THR A 71 -21.67 6.23 -8.04
C THR A 71 -20.50 7.13 -7.65
N VAL A 72 -19.36 6.51 -7.37
CA VAL A 72 -18.11 7.20 -7.04
C VAL A 72 -17.55 7.90 -8.28
N ASN A 73 -17.65 7.29 -9.46
CA ASN A 73 -17.19 7.90 -10.71
C ASN A 73 -17.97 9.17 -11.08
N GLU A 74 -19.28 9.24 -10.84
CA GLU A 74 -20.06 10.48 -11.04
C GLU A 74 -19.60 11.60 -10.11
N ALA A 75 -19.34 11.26 -8.84
CA ALA A 75 -18.82 12.21 -7.86
C ALA A 75 -17.46 12.78 -8.30
N ILE A 76 -16.51 11.93 -8.70
CA ILE A 76 -15.19 12.36 -9.17
C ILE A 76 -15.32 13.26 -10.41
N LYS A 77 -16.15 12.88 -11.38
CA LYS A 77 -16.37 13.65 -12.63
C LYS A 77 -16.96 15.04 -12.37
N SER A 78 -17.68 15.22 -11.27
CA SER A 78 -18.31 16.49 -10.91
C SER A 78 -17.34 17.53 -10.33
N ILE A 79 -16.12 17.12 -9.96
CA ILE A 79 -15.14 18.00 -9.33
C ILE A 79 -14.57 18.95 -10.40
N GLY A 80 -14.95 20.22 -10.30
CA GLY A 80 -14.41 21.28 -11.16
C GLY A 80 -12.96 21.65 -10.81
N PRO A 81 -12.26 22.42 -11.65
CA PRO A 81 -10.82 22.69 -11.48
C PRO A 81 -10.44 23.56 -10.27
N ASN A 82 -11.39 24.26 -9.64
CA ASN A 82 -11.13 25.26 -8.59
C ASN A 82 -11.68 24.82 -7.21
N TYR A 83 -11.64 23.51 -6.92
CA TYR A 83 -12.06 22.99 -5.63
C TYR A 83 -11.04 23.29 -4.52
N LYS A 84 -11.45 23.17 -3.26
CA LYS A 84 -10.58 23.41 -2.09
C LYS A 84 -10.10 22.08 -1.52
N THR A 85 -8.85 22.05 -1.04
CA THR A 85 -8.27 20.89 -0.37
C THR A 85 -8.28 21.06 1.16
N PRO A 86 -8.53 19.99 1.93
CA PRO A 86 -8.94 18.66 1.47
C PRO A 86 -10.36 18.67 0.89
N PHE A 87 -10.60 17.83 -0.12
CA PHE A 87 -11.93 17.65 -0.72
C PHE A 87 -12.49 16.29 -0.32
N VAL A 88 -13.56 16.30 0.47
CA VAL A 88 -14.09 15.11 1.13
C VAL A 88 -15.26 14.54 0.33
N ILE A 89 -15.10 13.31 -0.11
CA ILE A 89 -16.17 12.47 -0.66
C ILE A 89 -16.57 11.45 0.40
N TYR A 90 -17.75 11.63 0.98
CA TYR A 90 -18.37 10.66 1.88
C TYR A 90 -19.16 9.64 1.07
N ILE A 91 -18.78 8.37 1.17
CA ILE A 91 -19.37 7.26 0.45
C ILE A 91 -20.13 6.41 1.47
N LYS A 92 -21.46 6.46 1.43
CA LYS A 92 -22.29 5.71 2.38
C LYS A 92 -22.13 4.20 2.22
N ALA A 93 -22.61 3.45 3.22
CA ALA A 93 -22.65 1.99 3.18
C ALA A 93 -23.29 1.48 1.88
N GLY A 94 -22.65 0.51 1.26
CA GLY A 94 -23.01 -0.01 -0.05
C GLY A 94 -21.86 -0.76 -0.71
N VAL A 95 -22.20 -1.53 -1.74
CA VAL A 95 -21.23 -2.21 -2.60
C VAL A 95 -21.27 -1.56 -3.98
N TYR A 96 -20.23 -0.81 -4.28
CA TYR A 96 -20.08 0.00 -5.48
C TYR A 96 -19.27 -0.81 -6.51
N ASN A 97 -19.97 -1.48 -7.42
CA ASN A 97 -19.34 -2.26 -8.49
C ASN A 97 -18.97 -1.36 -9.66
N GLU A 98 -17.78 -0.78 -9.60
CA GLU A 98 -17.24 0.13 -10.60
C GLU A 98 -15.71 0.17 -10.53
N GLN A 99 -15.05 0.32 -11.68
CA GLN A 99 -13.63 0.66 -11.70
C GLN A 99 -13.47 2.16 -11.45
N VAL A 100 -12.73 2.54 -10.41
CA VAL A 100 -12.52 3.94 -10.02
C VAL A 100 -11.09 4.36 -10.27
N ILE A 101 -10.94 5.48 -10.96
CA ILE A 101 -9.64 6.10 -11.21
C ILE A 101 -9.69 7.53 -10.71
N VAL A 102 -8.84 7.86 -9.72
CA VAL A 102 -8.68 9.25 -9.25
C VAL A 102 -7.43 9.83 -9.92
N PRO A 103 -7.59 10.72 -10.91
CA PRO A 103 -6.47 11.22 -11.71
C PRO A 103 -5.55 12.15 -10.90
N ASN A 104 -4.28 12.24 -11.33
CA ASN A 104 -3.25 13.09 -10.72
C ASN A 104 -3.63 14.59 -10.64
N ALA A 105 -4.54 15.05 -11.50
CA ALA A 105 -5.04 16.43 -11.46
C ALA A 105 -5.89 16.76 -10.22
N LEU A 106 -6.36 15.73 -9.49
CA LEU A 106 -7.21 15.90 -8.31
C LEU A 106 -6.40 15.68 -7.02
N SER A 107 -5.53 16.61 -6.63
CA SER A 107 -4.80 16.55 -5.36
C SER A 107 -5.70 16.69 -4.11
N GLY A 108 -5.33 16.04 -3.00
CA GLY A 108 -5.98 16.23 -1.70
C GLY A 108 -7.42 15.72 -1.61
N ILE A 109 -7.79 14.74 -2.44
CA ILE A 109 -9.07 14.05 -2.33
C ILE A 109 -9.04 13.10 -1.13
N MET A 110 -10.12 13.09 -0.36
CA MET A 110 -10.35 12.14 0.71
C MET A 110 -11.61 11.33 0.46
N PHE A 111 -11.48 10.00 0.50
CA PHE A 111 -12.64 9.11 0.62
C PHE A 111 -12.87 8.76 2.08
N ILE A 112 -14.11 8.85 2.53
CA ILE A 112 -14.53 8.32 3.83
C ILE A 112 -15.77 7.46 3.67
N GLY A 113 -15.76 6.27 4.29
CA GLY A 113 -16.88 5.33 4.30
C GLY A 113 -17.58 5.21 5.65
N ASP A 114 -18.60 4.35 5.72
CA ASP A 114 -19.32 4.00 6.95
C ASP A 114 -18.67 2.84 7.72
N GLY A 115 -17.51 2.38 7.26
CA GLY A 115 -16.75 1.25 7.80
C GLY A 115 -16.18 0.39 6.68
N PRO A 116 -14.97 -0.17 6.85
CA PRO A 116 -14.27 -0.86 5.76
C PRO A 116 -15.01 -2.11 5.24
N THR A 117 -15.85 -2.73 6.06
CA THR A 117 -16.70 -3.87 5.66
C THR A 117 -18.08 -3.47 5.14
N LYS A 118 -18.48 -2.19 5.30
CA LYS A 118 -19.81 -1.67 4.97
C LYS A 118 -19.82 -0.84 3.69
N THR A 119 -18.76 -0.07 3.44
CA THR A 119 -18.59 0.73 2.23
C THR A 119 -17.47 0.11 1.40
N LYS A 120 -17.82 -0.58 0.31
CA LYS A 120 -16.84 -1.27 -0.54
C LYS A 120 -16.92 -0.84 -1.99
N ILE A 121 -15.78 -0.58 -2.62
CA ILE A 121 -15.65 -0.50 -4.08
C ILE A 121 -15.13 -1.84 -4.57
N THR A 122 -15.85 -2.47 -5.50
CA THR A 122 -15.59 -3.85 -5.94
C THR A 122 -15.46 -3.93 -7.47
N GLY A 123 -14.66 -4.89 -7.93
CA GLY A 123 -14.45 -5.22 -9.33
C GLY A 123 -13.92 -6.64 -9.48
N ASN A 124 -13.66 -7.08 -10.71
CA ASN A 124 -13.21 -8.46 -10.99
C ASN A 124 -12.28 -8.58 -12.21
N LYS A 125 -11.74 -7.47 -12.73
CA LYS A 125 -10.79 -7.52 -13.86
C LYS A 125 -9.55 -8.30 -13.44
N ASN A 126 -9.07 -9.16 -14.33
CA ASN A 126 -7.99 -10.10 -14.02
C ASN A 126 -7.21 -10.55 -15.25
N TYR A 127 -6.04 -11.14 -15.02
CA TYR A 127 -5.14 -11.58 -16.08
C TYR A 127 -5.71 -12.70 -16.95
N LYS A 128 -6.44 -13.65 -16.36
CA LYS A 128 -7.04 -14.78 -17.10
C LYS A 128 -8.01 -14.33 -18.19
N GLU A 129 -8.70 -13.21 -17.97
CA GLU A 129 -9.63 -12.60 -18.93
C GLU A 129 -8.93 -11.71 -19.99
N GLY A 130 -7.60 -11.69 -20.01
CA GLY A 130 -6.81 -10.98 -21.02
C GLY A 130 -6.41 -9.56 -20.66
N TYR A 131 -6.68 -9.11 -19.42
CA TYR A 131 -6.16 -7.83 -18.94
C TYR A 131 -4.68 -7.95 -18.54
N HIS A 132 -3.88 -6.91 -18.78
CA HIS A 132 -2.57 -6.83 -18.14
C HIS A 132 -2.76 -6.42 -16.68
N THR A 133 -1.88 -6.86 -15.77
CA THR A 133 -1.98 -6.58 -14.32
C THR A 133 -2.26 -5.11 -14.00
N GLN A 134 -1.60 -4.18 -14.70
CA GLN A 134 -1.78 -2.73 -14.53
C GLN A 134 -3.19 -2.19 -14.88
N ASP A 135 -3.95 -2.94 -15.68
CA ASP A 135 -5.30 -2.59 -16.13
C ASP A 135 -6.40 -3.27 -15.26
N THR A 136 -5.99 -4.18 -14.37
CA THR A 136 -6.86 -4.89 -13.41
C THR A 136 -7.28 -4.13 -12.16
N PRO A 137 -6.64 -3.02 -11.70
CA PRO A 137 -7.03 -2.37 -10.46
C PRO A 137 -8.51 -2.02 -10.43
N THR A 138 -9.20 -2.45 -9.37
CA THR A 138 -10.57 -1.99 -9.08
C THR A 138 -10.56 -0.50 -8.75
N VAL A 139 -9.60 -0.08 -7.92
CA VAL A 139 -9.33 1.35 -7.66
C VAL A 139 -7.88 1.68 -7.98
N ALA A 140 -7.67 2.73 -8.77
CA ALA A 140 -6.36 3.30 -9.05
C ALA A 140 -6.31 4.77 -8.63
N ILE A 141 -5.36 5.10 -7.75
CA ILE A 141 -5.18 6.46 -7.22
C ILE A 141 -3.87 7.03 -7.74
N MET A 142 -3.95 8.12 -8.51
CA MET A 142 -2.80 8.91 -8.95
C MET A 142 -2.79 10.30 -8.33
N ALA A 143 -3.85 10.68 -7.62
CA ALA A 143 -4.03 11.95 -6.94
C ALA A 143 -3.06 12.15 -5.76
N PRO A 144 -2.15 13.14 -5.77
CA PRO A 144 -1.25 13.42 -4.64
C PRO A 144 -2.01 13.81 -3.37
N GLY A 145 -1.51 13.39 -2.20
CA GLY A 145 -2.15 13.67 -0.92
C GLY A 145 -3.49 12.97 -0.73
N PHE A 146 -3.76 11.89 -1.48
CA PHE A 146 -4.98 11.14 -1.33
C PHE A 146 -5.09 10.52 0.05
N MET A 147 -6.28 10.58 0.63
CA MET A 147 -6.59 9.91 1.89
C MET A 147 -7.79 8.99 1.74
N ALA A 148 -7.76 7.84 2.41
CA ALA A 148 -8.96 7.03 2.59
C ALA A 148 -9.14 6.63 4.06
N LYS A 149 -10.39 6.64 4.51
CA LYS A 149 -10.77 6.19 5.84
C LYS A 149 -12.04 5.35 5.81
N ASP A 150 -12.06 4.27 6.58
CA ASP A 150 -13.27 3.46 6.76
C ASP A 150 -13.82 2.89 5.43
N MET A 151 -12.93 2.53 4.49
CA MET A 151 -13.25 2.07 3.13
C MET A 151 -12.74 0.64 2.86
N GLY A 152 -13.52 -0.14 2.14
CA GLY A 152 -13.10 -1.42 1.56
C GLY A 152 -12.84 -1.31 0.05
N PHE A 153 -11.79 -1.98 -0.42
CA PHE A 153 -11.42 -2.07 -1.83
C PHE A 153 -11.19 -3.55 -2.17
N GLU A 154 -11.92 -4.07 -3.14
CA GLU A 154 -12.00 -5.52 -3.36
C GLU A 154 -11.88 -5.89 -4.84
N ASN A 155 -11.07 -6.89 -5.16
CA ASN A 155 -11.12 -7.59 -6.44
C ASN A 155 -11.59 -9.04 -6.22
N THR A 156 -12.72 -9.36 -6.84
CA THR A 156 -13.48 -10.61 -6.64
C THR A 156 -13.15 -11.70 -7.67
N ALA A 157 -12.12 -11.52 -8.50
CA ALA A 157 -11.74 -12.47 -9.55
C ALA A 157 -11.37 -13.88 -9.05
N GLY A 158 -11.12 -14.05 -7.75
CA GLY A 158 -10.72 -15.33 -7.16
C GLY A 158 -9.27 -15.69 -7.46
N PRO A 159 -8.72 -16.74 -6.83
CA PRO A 159 -7.37 -17.19 -7.11
C PRO A 159 -7.23 -17.76 -8.53
N GLU A 160 -8.32 -18.21 -9.15
CA GLU A 160 -8.39 -18.65 -10.54
C GLU A 160 -8.24 -17.52 -11.56
N GLY A 161 -8.42 -16.26 -11.16
CA GLY A 161 -8.22 -15.08 -12.01
C GLY A 161 -6.75 -14.73 -12.25
N PHE A 162 -5.83 -15.36 -11.51
CA PHE A 162 -4.42 -14.96 -11.42
C PHE A 162 -4.29 -13.49 -10.96
N GLN A 163 -3.41 -12.68 -11.56
CA GLN A 163 -3.19 -11.29 -11.16
C GLN A 163 -4.49 -10.47 -11.27
N ALA A 164 -4.93 -9.91 -10.15
CA ALA A 164 -6.17 -9.16 -10.05
C ALA A 164 -6.08 -8.11 -8.91
N VAL A 165 -5.74 -6.88 -9.28
CA VAL A 165 -5.45 -5.83 -8.30
C VAL A 165 -6.75 -5.27 -7.71
N ALA A 166 -6.84 -5.22 -6.39
CA ALA A 166 -7.93 -4.53 -5.69
C ALA A 166 -7.65 -3.03 -5.64
N PHE A 167 -6.40 -2.67 -5.30
CA PHE A 167 -6.02 -1.28 -5.11
C PHE A 167 -4.60 -0.99 -5.61
N LEU A 168 -4.48 0.03 -6.46
CA LEU A 168 -3.21 0.55 -6.94
C LEU A 168 -3.05 2.00 -6.45
N SER A 169 -1.95 2.26 -5.75
CA SER A 169 -1.58 3.61 -5.33
C SER A 169 -0.33 4.08 -6.06
N GLN A 170 -0.49 5.11 -6.87
CA GLN A 170 0.56 5.97 -7.41
C GLN A 170 0.41 7.38 -6.82
N SER A 171 -0.11 7.49 -5.59
CA SER A 171 -0.26 8.76 -4.89
C SER A 171 0.93 9.02 -3.97
N ASP A 172 1.55 10.17 -4.14
CA ASP A 172 2.51 10.68 -3.19
C ASP A 172 1.84 11.17 -1.91
N TYR A 173 2.52 11.00 -0.77
CA TYR A 173 2.03 11.34 0.57
C TYR A 173 0.61 10.85 0.87
N SER A 174 0.27 9.62 0.47
CA SER A 174 -1.06 9.05 0.69
C SER A 174 -1.18 8.37 2.05
N VAL A 175 -2.34 8.56 2.70
CA VAL A 175 -2.66 7.95 3.99
C VAL A 175 -3.93 7.11 3.89
N TYR A 176 -3.84 5.85 4.34
CA TYR A 176 -4.95 4.91 4.40
C TYR A 176 -5.17 4.51 5.85
N TYR A 177 -6.36 4.76 6.40
CA TYR A 177 -6.65 4.52 7.82
C TYR A 177 -7.93 3.71 8.02
N ASN A 178 -7.82 2.58 8.71
CA ASN A 178 -8.96 1.66 8.91
C ASN A 178 -9.61 1.25 7.57
N CYS A 179 -8.77 0.92 6.59
CA CYS A 179 -9.20 0.45 5.27
C CYS A 179 -9.02 -1.07 5.16
N GLN A 180 -9.78 -1.68 4.27
CA GLN A 180 -9.65 -3.09 3.93
C GLN A 180 -9.33 -3.26 2.44
N PHE A 181 -8.32 -4.07 2.14
CA PHE A 181 -7.88 -4.39 0.79
C PHE A 181 -7.99 -5.90 0.60
N ASP A 182 -8.94 -6.33 -0.22
CA ASP A 182 -9.27 -7.74 -0.38
C ASP A 182 -9.06 -8.23 -1.81
N GLY A 183 -8.33 -9.33 -1.93
CA GLY A 183 -8.08 -9.98 -3.20
C GLY A 183 -7.49 -11.37 -2.99
N TYR A 184 -6.85 -11.88 -4.05
CA TYR A 184 -6.07 -13.11 -4.01
C TYR A 184 -4.63 -12.82 -4.47
N GLN A 185 -4.34 -12.94 -5.76
CA GLN A 185 -3.02 -12.61 -6.28
C GLN A 185 -2.95 -11.12 -6.65
N ASP A 186 -1.87 -10.44 -6.24
CA ASP A 186 -1.60 -9.03 -6.53
C ASP A 186 -2.61 -8.04 -5.88
N THR A 187 -3.13 -8.31 -4.68
CA THR A 187 -4.19 -7.50 -4.03
C THR A 187 -3.89 -6.00 -3.95
N LEU A 188 -2.77 -5.62 -3.32
CA LEU A 188 -2.38 -4.23 -3.06
C LEU A 188 -1.10 -3.89 -3.81
N CYS A 189 -1.19 -2.89 -4.68
CA CYS A 189 -0.08 -2.38 -5.47
C CYS A 189 0.35 -0.96 -5.04
N PRO A 190 1.24 -0.81 -4.04
CA PRO A 190 1.87 0.47 -3.76
C PRO A 190 2.93 0.75 -4.84
N LEU A 191 2.48 1.31 -5.96
CA LEU A 191 3.27 1.43 -7.18
C LEU A 191 4.42 2.43 -7.05
N ALA A 192 4.18 3.63 -6.51
CA ALA A 192 5.21 4.67 -6.47
C ALA A 192 5.01 5.64 -5.29
N TYR A 193 6.04 6.45 -5.05
CA TYR A 193 6.03 7.54 -4.07
C TYR A 193 5.86 7.09 -2.62
N ARG A 194 5.37 7.96 -1.73
CA ARG A 194 5.34 7.77 -0.28
C ARG A 194 3.93 7.46 0.18
N GLN A 195 3.79 6.38 0.94
CA GLN A 195 2.47 5.85 1.29
C GLN A 195 2.49 5.29 2.72
N PHE A 196 1.47 5.62 3.50
CA PHE A 196 1.33 5.18 4.89
C PHE A 196 -0.02 4.50 5.09
N TYR A 197 0.00 3.27 5.61
CA TYR A 197 -1.18 2.44 5.86
C TYR A 197 -1.26 2.17 7.36
N ARG A 198 -2.37 2.57 7.98
CA ARG A 198 -2.58 2.46 9.43
C ARG A 198 -3.84 1.67 9.72
N ASP A 199 -3.75 0.68 10.61
CA ASP A 199 -4.89 -0.16 11.02
C ASP A 199 -5.65 -0.75 9.83
N CYS A 200 -4.94 -1.10 8.77
CA CYS A 200 -5.53 -1.66 7.56
C CYS A 200 -5.53 -3.20 7.61
N VAL A 201 -6.57 -3.80 7.04
CA VAL A 201 -6.62 -5.25 6.77
C VAL A 201 -6.26 -5.48 5.31
N ILE A 202 -5.29 -6.34 5.03
CA ILE A 202 -4.85 -6.67 3.67
C ILE A 202 -4.88 -8.18 3.51
N SER A 203 -5.71 -8.69 2.60
CA SER A 203 -5.89 -10.13 2.40
C SER A 203 -5.47 -10.59 1.00
N GLY A 204 -4.82 -11.76 0.92
CA GLY A 204 -4.42 -12.31 -0.38
C GLY A 204 -3.62 -13.61 -0.29
N THR A 205 -3.01 -13.98 -1.41
CA THR A 205 -2.31 -15.26 -1.62
C THR A 205 -0.90 -15.03 -2.15
N ILE A 206 -0.75 -14.86 -3.47
CA ILE A 206 0.54 -14.67 -4.14
C ILE A 206 0.81 -13.17 -4.30
N ASP A 207 1.99 -12.73 -3.87
CA ASP A 207 2.51 -11.36 -4.03
C ASP A 207 1.49 -10.28 -3.65
N PHE A 208 0.69 -10.53 -2.61
CA PHE A 208 -0.50 -9.72 -2.37
C PHE A 208 -0.21 -8.28 -1.89
N ILE A 209 1.04 -7.98 -1.56
CA ILE A 209 1.58 -6.62 -1.45
C ILE A 209 2.81 -6.51 -2.35
N PHE A 210 2.70 -5.79 -3.47
CA PHE A 210 3.78 -5.72 -4.47
C PHE A 210 3.90 -4.33 -5.09
N GLY A 211 5.13 -3.87 -5.33
CA GLY A 211 5.33 -2.52 -5.86
C GLY A 211 6.71 -1.97 -5.56
N VAL A 212 6.90 -0.67 -5.81
CA VAL A 212 8.21 0.02 -5.67
C VAL A 212 8.05 1.39 -4.98
N ALA A 213 7.00 1.57 -4.20
CA ALA A 213 6.83 2.74 -3.34
C ALA A 213 7.72 2.70 -2.09
N ARG A 214 7.77 3.83 -1.37
CA ARG A 214 8.19 3.92 0.03
C ARG A 214 6.96 3.70 0.90
N THR A 215 6.75 2.45 1.29
CA THR A 215 5.52 2.01 1.95
C THR A 215 5.80 1.65 3.39
N VAL A 216 5.02 2.22 4.31
CA VAL A 216 4.96 1.76 5.70
C VAL A 216 3.54 1.29 6.00
N ILE A 217 3.42 0.05 6.45
CA ILE A 217 2.18 -0.56 6.98
C ILE A 217 2.36 -0.70 8.49
N GLN A 218 1.55 0.00 9.27
CA GLN A 218 1.68 0.05 10.72
C GLN A 218 0.39 -0.40 11.43
N GLY A 219 0.50 -1.39 12.31
CA GLY A 219 -0.66 -2.06 12.94
C GLY A 219 -1.64 -2.61 11.94
N GLY A 220 -1.14 -3.05 10.78
CA GLY A 220 -1.95 -3.77 9.82
C GLY A 220 -2.20 -5.21 10.26
N THR A 221 -3.29 -5.79 9.78
CA THR A 221 -3.52 -7.23 9.82
C THR A 221 -3.39 -7.79 8.41
N LEU A 222 -2.35 -8.58 8.17
CA LEU A 222 -2.05 -9.19 6.88
C LEU A 222 -2.58 -10.62 6.89
N VAL A 223 -3.62 -10.89 6.11
CA VAL A 223 -4.40 -12.14 6.15
C VAL A 223 -4.06 -13.01 4.94
N VAL A 224 -3.32 -14.08 5.18
CA VAL A 224 -3.01 -15.10 4.18
C VAL A 224 -4.25 -15.96 3.92
N ARG A 225 -4.66 -16.05 2.66
CA ARG A 225 -5.83 -16.83 2.23
C ARG A 225 -5.41 -18.18 1.65
N LYS A 226 -6.39 -19.06 1.45
CA LYS A 226 -6.19 -20.33 0.74
C LYS A 226 -5.96 -20.05 -0.77
N PRO A 227 -4.82 -20.46 -1.35
CA PRO A 227 -4.57 -20.35 -2.78
C PRO A 227 -5.16 -21.55 -3.55
N MET A 228 -4.91 -21.65 -4.86
CA MET A 228 -5.20 -22.87 -5.62
C MET A 228 -4.19 -23.98 -5.31
N ASP A 229 -4.56 -25.21 -5.67
CA ASP A 229 -3.68 -26.37 -5.63
C ASP A 229 -2.34 -26.11 -6.35
N ASN A 230 -1.24 -26.60 -5.76
CA ASN A 230 0.13 -26.42 -6.25
C ASN A 230 0.66 -24.98 -6.28
N GLN A 231 -0.03 -24.03 -5.64
CA GLN A 231 0.48 -22.68 -5.43
C GLN A 231 1.13 -22.53 -4.04
N GLN A 232 1.83 -21.43 -3.88
CA GLN A 232 2.41 -20.98 -2.62
C GLN A 232 1.93 -19.55 -2.35
N ASN A 233 1.82 -19.18 -1.09
CA ASN A 233 1.51 -17.80 -0.71
C ASN A 233 2.79 -17.00 -0.49
N VAL A 234 2.73 -15.71 -0.84
CA VAL A 234 3.84 -14.79 -0.67
C VAL A 234 3.29 -13.44 -0.25
N VAL A 235 3.68 -12.97 0.94
CA VAL A 235 3.17 -11.72 1.50
C VAL A 235 3.64 -10.51 0.71
N THR A 236 4.95 -10.40 0.44
CA THR A 236 5.52 -9.27 -0.29
C THR A 236 6.27 -9.64 -1.57
N ALA A 237 6.17 -8.78 -2.58
CA ALA A 237 7.02 -8.82 -3.77
C ALA A 237 7.52 -7.40 -4.12
N GLU A 238 8.53 -6.94 -3.39
CA GLU A 238 9.06 -5.57 -3.58
C GLU A 238 9.95 -5.47 -4.82
N GLY A 239 9.75 -4.39 -5.57
CA GLY A 239 10.21 -4.20 -6.95
C GLY A 239 11.35 -3.18 -7.12
N ARG A 240 12.21 -2.96 -6.13
CA ARG A 240 13.36 -2.05 -6.29
C ARG A 240 14.39 -2.58 -7.29
N GLN A 241 14.68 -1.78 -8.32
CA GLN A 241 15.59 -2.12 -9.43
C GLN A 241 16.93 -1.38 -9.40
N ASP A 242 16.99 -0.24 -8.71
CA ASP A 242 18.19 0.60 -8.61
C ASP A 242 18.77 0.47 -7.19
N PRO A 243 20.08 0.20 -7.01
CA PRO A 243 20.71 0.16 -5.70
C PRO A 243 20.57 1.49 -4.92
N ASN A 244 20.54 2.61 -5.63
CA ASN A 244 20.32 3.96 -5.08
C ASN A 244 18.84 4.28 -4.87
N GLY A 245 17.95 3.37 -5.29
CA GLY A 245 16.51 3.48 -5.06
C GLY A 245 16.19 3.52 -3.57
N VAL A 246 15.26 4.41 -3.21
CA VAL A 246 14.83 4.63 -1.82
C VAL A 246 13.58 3.82 -1.44
N SER A 247 13.01 3.06 -2.37
CA SER A 247 11.80 2.24 -2.12
C SER A 247 12.05 1.11 -1.12
N ALA A 248 10.98 0.74 -0.43
CA ALA A 248 10.92 -0.40 0.47
C ALA A 248 9.47 -0.62 0.89
N ILE A 249 9.13 -1.87 1.19
CA ILE A 249 7.95 -2.22 1.95
C ILE A 249 8.38 -2.46 3.41
N VAL A 250 7.88 -1.63 4.32
CA VAL A 250 8.10 -1.78 5.76
C VAL A 250 6.78 -2.20 6.41
N ILE A 251 6.78 -3.36 7.07
CA ILE A 251 5.65 -3.84 7.88
C ILE A 251 6.09 -3.74 9.33
N MET A 252 5.39 -2.93 10.13
CA MET A 252 5.76 -2.70 11.52
C MET A 252 4.57 -2.72 12.48
N ASN A 253 4.80 -3.13 13.73
CA ASN A 253 3.76 -3.19 14.77
C ASN A 253 2.49 -3.93 14.33
N SER A 254 2.62 -4.89 13.42
CA SER A 254 1.51 -5.50 12.68
C SER A 254 1.27 -6.96 13.09
N HIS A 255 0.29 -7.61 12.47
CA HIS A 255 0.02 -9.04 12.65
C HIS A 255 -0.06 -9.73 11.29
N ILE A 256 0.79 -10.72 11.05
CA ILE A 256 0.70 -11.62 9.90
C ILE A 256 -0.02 -12.89 10.37
N THR A 257 -1.22 -13.09 9.84
CA THR A 257 -2.15 -14.15 10.21
C THR A 257 -2.76 -14.80 8.97
N ALA A 258 -3.71 -15.71 9.16
CA ALA A 258 -4.37 -16.41 8.07
C ALA A 258 -5.89 -16.41 8.22
N ASP A 259 -6.55 -16.48 7.06
CA ASP A 259 -7.97 -16.76 6.97
C ASP A 259 -8.26 -18.12 7.63
N PRO A 260 -9.34 -18.26 8.41
CA PRO A 260 -9.71 -19.53 9.05
C PRO A 260 -9.79 -20.72 8.08
N ALA A 261 -10.14 -20.50 6.82
CA ALA A 261 -10.20 -21.55 5.80
C ALA A 261 -8.81 -22.04 5.34
N TYR A 262 -7.75 -21.26 5.56
CA TYR A 262 -6.36 -21.65 5.26
C TYR A 262 -5.75 -22.52 6.36
N LEU A 263 -6.07 -22.26 7.63
CA LEU A 263 -5.44 -22.92 8.78
C LEU A 263 -5.42 -24.46 8.72
N PRO A 264 -6.52 -25.16 8.33
CA PRO A 264 -6.52 -26.63 8.25
C PRO A 264 -5.63 -27.19 7.13
N VAL A 265 -5.28 -26.37 6.14
CA VAL A 265 -4.53 -26.79 4.94
C VAL A 265 -3.17 -26.12 4.84
N LYS A 266 -2.74 -25.35 5.84
CA LYS A 266 -1.49 -24.57 5.82
C LYS A 266 -0.24 -25.38 5.47
N ASN A 267 -0.20 -26.65 5.86
CA ASN A 267 0.93 -27.55 5.59
C ASN A 267 0.98 -28.05 4.14
N GLN A 268 -0.08 -27.85 3.36
CA GLN A 268 -0.15 -28.21 1.93
C GLN A 268 0.31 -27.06 1.03
N PHE A 269 0.28 -25.82 1.54
CA PHE A 269 0.50 -24.60 0.78
C PHE A 269 1.58 -23.76 1.48
N PRO A 270 2.86 -23.84 1.09
CA PRO A 270 3.89 -23.07 1.78
C PRO A 270 3.61 -21.57 1.67
N THR A 271 3.81 -20.84 2.76
CA THR A 271 3.71 -19.38 2.79
C THR A 271 5.05 -18.76 3.15
N TYR A 272 5.38 -17.65 2.50
CA TYR A 272 6.61 -16.89 2.69
C TYR A 272 6.32 -15.42 2.96
N LEU A 273 7.21 -14.77 3.71
CA LEU A 273 7.21 -13.33 3.99
C LEU A 273 7.40 -12.51 2.72
N GLY A 274 8.18 -13.00 1.76
CA GLY A 274 8.32 -12.33 0.47
C GLY A 274 9.27 -13.00 -0.51
N ARG A 275 9.35 -12.41 -1.70
CA ARG A 275 10.30 -12.78 -2.76
C ARG A 275 10.74 -11.59 -3.62
N PRO A 276 11.97 -11.60 -4.18
CA PRO A 276 12.54 -10.42 -4.83
C PRO A 276 12.05 -10.27 -6.27
N TRP A 277 10.92 -9.60 -6.47
CA TRP A 277 10.43 -9.28 -7.84
C TRP A 277 11.52 -8.60 -8.68
N LYS A 278 12.37 -7.78 -8.04
CA LYS A 278 13.52 -7.12 -8.66
C LYS A 278 14.80 -7.31 -7.84
N ASN A 279 15.95 -7.15 -8.50
CA ASN A 279 17.26 -7.52 -7.99
C ASN A 279 17.68 -6.77 -6.71
N PHE A 280 17.19 -5.56 -6.45
CA PHE A 280 17.50 -4.81 -5.23
C PHE A 280 16.34 -4.80 -4.23
N SER A 281 15.41 -5.77 -4.34
CA SER A 281 14.21 -5.86 -3.52
C SER A 281 14.48 -5.56 -2.04
N ARG A 282 13.66 -4.71 -1.42
CA ARG A 282 13.83 -4.32 -0.02
C ARG A 282 12.53 -4.42 0.76
N THR A 283 12.51 -5.32 1.73
CA THR A 283 11.39 -5.53 2.66
C THR A 283 11.92 -5.62 4.08
N VAL A 284 11.28 -4.92 5.01
CA VAL A 284 11.62 -4.98 6.45
C VAL A 284 10.36 -5.29 7.23
N ILE A 285 10.42 -6.32 8.08
CA ILE A 285 9.31 -6.75 8.94
C ILE A 285 9.78 -6.65 10.38
N MET A 286 9.20 -5.74 11.16
CA MET A 286 9.68 -5.47 12.52
C MET A 286 8.54 -5.34 13.53
N HIS A 287 8.77 -5.70 14.79
CA HIS A 287 7.76 -5.64 15.87
C HIS A 287 6.41 -6.24 15.49
N THR A 288 6.44 -7.27 14.65
CA THR A 288 5.24 -7.86 14.06
C THR A 288 5.00 -9.23 14.68
N VAL A 289 3.75 -9.52 15.04
CA VAL A 289 3.34 -10.87 15.44
C VAL A 289 3.20 -11.71 14.19
N ILE A 290 3.82 -12.87 14.15
CA ILE A 290 3.78 -13.80 13.02
C ILE A 290 3.23 -15.13 13.52
N ASP A 291 2.04 -15.48 13.03
CA ASP A 291 1.41 -16.77 13.35
C ASP A 291 2.18 -17.94 12.74
N ASP A 292 1.84 -19.16 13.16
CA ASP A 292 2.45 -20.42 12.71
C ASP A 292 1.96 -20.79 11.31
N ILE A 293 2.21 -19.92 10.34
CA ILE A 293 1.79 -20.07 8.94
C ILE A 293 2.96 -19.86 7.98
N ILE A 294 4.05 -19.25 8.44
CA ILE A 294 5.24 -18.97 7.64
C ILE A 294 6.17 -20.18 7.64
N THR A 295 6.57 -20.61 6.46
CA THR A 295 7.58 -21.66 6.27
C THR A 295 8.88 -21.28 6.97
N PRO A 296 9.62 -22.20 7.64
CA PRO A 296 10.85 -21.86 8.37
C PRO A 296 11.89 -21.08 7.55
N ALA A 297 12.00 -21.37 6.25
CA ALA A 297 12.83 -20.63 5.29
C ALA A 297 12.56 -19.11 5.26
N GLY A 298 11.32 -18.70 5.57
CA GLY A 298 10.84 -17.32 5.66
C GLY A 298 10.66 -16.63 4.31
N TRP A 299 11.66 -16.72 3.44
CA TRP A 299 11.72 -16.04 2.15
C TRP A 299 11.91 -17.06 1.03
N VAL A 300 11.38 -16.78 -0.17
CA VAL A 300 11.49 -17.68 -1.34
C VAL A 300 12.15 -16.97 -2.52
N PRO A 301 12.98 -17.65 -3.35
CA PRO A 301 13.54 -17.03 -4.54
C PRO A 301 12.45 -16.60 -5.52
N TRP A 302 12.72 -15.54 -6.28
CA TRP A 302 11.89 -15.18 -7.43
C TRP A 302 12.17 -16.14 -8.60
N ASP A 303 13.43 -16.25 -8.98
CA ASP A 303 13.93 -17.15 -10.01
C ASP A 303 15.43 -17.44 -9.75
N ALA A 304 15.77 -18.72 -9.57
CA ALA A 304 17.14 -19.18 -9.27
C ALA A 304 17.86 -18.31 -8.23
N ARG A 305 18.94 -17.61 -8.64
CA ARG A 305 19.74 -16.70 -7.79
C ARG A 305 19.43 -15.22 -7.97
N TRP A 306 18.35 -14.87 -8.68
CA TRP A 306 17.97 -13.49 -8.95
C TRP A 306 17.77 -12.69 -7.65
N GLY A 307 18.53 -11.61 -7.51
CA GLY A 307 18.45 -10.68 -6.38
C GLY A 307 18.99 -11.20 -5.05
N LEU A 308 19.30 -12.48 -4.88
CA LEU A 308 19.63 -13.06 -3.57
C LEU A 308 20.87 -12.45 -2.90
N ASP A 309 21.81 -11.93 -3.68
CA ASP A 309 23.03 -11.27 -3.19
C ASP A 309 22.84 -9.78 -2.90
N THR A 310 21.86 -9.15 -3.55
CA THR A 310 21.71 -7.70 -3.65
C THR A 310 20.46 -7.15 -2.97
N LEU A 311 19.48 -8.01 -2.68
CA LEU A 311 18.29 -7.66 -1.92
C LEU A 311 18.65 -7.27 -0.48
N TYR A 312 17.70 -6.64 0.21
CA TYR A 312 17.78 -6.32 1.62
C TYR A 312 16.48 -6.78 2.28
N TYR A 313 16.49 -7.97 2.87
CA TYR A 313 15.38 -8.49 3.68
C TYR A 313 15.80 -8.59 5.13
N ALA A 314 14.99 -8.03 6.02
CA ALA A 314 15.31 -8.00 7.43
C ALA A 314 14.06 -8.27 8.28
N GLU A 315 14.28 -9.00 9.37
CA GLU A 315 13.32 -9.22 10.45
C GLU A 315 13.92 -8.64 11.74
N PHE A 316 13.13 -7.89 12.51
CA PHE A 316 13.61 -7.27 13.75
C PHE A 316 12.56 -7.33 14.86
N GLU A 317 12.88 -8.03 15.96
CA GLU A 317 12.03 -8.16 17.14
C GLU A 317 10.57 -8.59 16.84
N ASN A 318 10.41 -9.48 15.85
CA ASN A 318 9.13 -10.13 15.58
C ASN A 318 8.83 -11.19 16.65
N THR A 319 7.56 -11.37 16.97
CA THR A 319 7.09 -12.33 17.98
C THR A 319 6.10 -13.32 17.37
N GLY A 320 5.67 -14.32 18.14
CA GLY A 320 4.77 -15.36 17.67
C GLY A 320 5.50 -16.59 17.10
N PRO A 321 4.78 -17.70 16.90
CA PRO A 321 5.39 -18.98 16.54
C PRO A 321 6.06 -19.00 15.15
N GLY A 322 5.65 -18.14 14.22
CA GLY A 322 6.27 -18.01 12.89
C GLY A 322 7.53 -17.12 12.85
N SER A 323 7.91 -16.47 13.96
CA SER A 323 9.01 -15.51 13.98
C SER A 323 10.40 -16.12 14.22
N ASN A 324 10.51 -17.43 14.41
CA ASN A 324 11.81 -18.09 14.61
C ASN A 324 12.70 -17.96 13.36
N THR A 325 13.84 -17.30 13.50
CA THR A 325 14.77 -17.04 12.40
C THR A 325 15.84 -18.12 12.20
N GLN A 326 15.96 -19.12 13.07
CA GLN A 326 17.02 -20.15 13.00
C GLN A 326 16.98 -20.98 11.71
N GLY A 327 15.79 -21.16 11.12
CA GLY A 327 15.58 -21.92 9.88
C GLY A 327 15.53 -21.06 8.61
N ARG A 328 15.79 -19.75 8.69
CA ARG A 328 15.71 -18.84 7.55
C ARG A 328 16.78 -19.16 6.51
N VAL A 329 16.48 -18.81 5.27
CA VAL A 329 17.46 -18.87 4.18
C VAL A 329 18.71 -18.04 4.50
N THR A 330 19.87 -18.48 4.00
CA THR A 330 21.19 -17.89 4.31
C THR A 330 21.73 -17.01 3.18
N TRP A 331 20.85 -16.35 2.41
CA TRP A 331 21.28 -15.52 1.29
C TRP A 331 22.04 -14.28 1.78
N PRO A 332 23.04 -13.76 1.05
CA PRO A 332 23.75 -12.55 1.47
C PRO A 332 22.84 -11.32 1.63
N GLY A 333 21.70 -11.29 0.93
CA GLY A 333 20.68 -10.25 1.07
C GLY A 333 19.82 -10.33 2.33
N ILE A 334 19.84 -11.45 3.08
CA ILE A 334 19.21 -11.52 4.41
C ILE A 334 20.09 -10.75 5.39
N LYS A 335 19.51 -9.76 6.06
CA LYS A 335 20.20 -8.85 6.97
C LYS A 335 19.74 -9.08 8.41
N HIS A 336 20.71 -9.25 9.28
CA HIS A 336 20.54 -9.11 10.72
C HIS A 336 20.81 -7.65 11.07
N ILE A 337 19.77 -6.93 11.47
CA ILE A 337 19.84 -5.49 11.67
C ILE A 337 19.86 -5.15 13.16
N THR A 338 20.59 -4.09 13.51
CA THR A 338 20.62 -3.48 14.83
C THR A 338 19.39 -2.61 15.09
N PRO A 339 19.10 -2.25 16.36
CA PRO A 339 18.04 -1.27 16.65
C PRO A 339 18.22 0.07 15.91
N GLN A 340 19.48 0.53 15.73
CA GLN A 340 19.79 1.78 15.03
C GLN A 340 19.52 1.69 13.52
N GLU A 341 19.73 0.52 12.93
CA GLU A 341 19.38 0.24 11.53
C GLU A 341 17.87 0.08 11.36
N ALA A 342 17.19 -0.59 12.28
CA ALA A 342 15.73 -0.71 12.29
C ALA A 342 15.04 0.66 12.42
N GLU A 343 15.58 1.56 13.24
CA GLU A 343 15.12 2.95 13.37
C GLU A 343 15.10 3.71 12.03
N GLN A 344 15.97 3.36 11.06
CA GLN A 344 15.95 4.00 9.73
C GLN A 344 14.70 3.68 8.91
N PHE A 345 13.96 2.63 9.28
CA PHE A 345 12.74 2.19 8.60
C PHE A 345 11.46 2.70 9.30
N THR A 346 11.57 3.47 10.37
CA THR A 346 10.42 4.09 11.03
C THR A 346 9.90 5.30 10.26
N PRO A 347 8.62 5.70 10.40
CA PRO A 347 8.06 6.84 9.68
C PRO A 347 8.90 8.12 9.76
N VAL A 348 9.47 8.44 10.93
CA VAL A 348 10.22 9.69 11.13
C VAL A 348 11.58 9.72 10.39
N LYS A 349 12.16 8.55 10.07
CA LYS A 349 13.46 8.43 9.38
C LYS A 349 13.34 7.95 7.94
N PHE A 350 12.41 7.04 7.68
CA PHE A 350 12.29 6.36 6.41
C PHE A 350 11.87 7.30 5.29
N TYR A 351 11.16 8.38 5.59
CA TYR A 351 10.83 9.46 4.65
C TYR A 351 11.86 10.59 4.77
N ALA A 352 12.37 11.10 3.65
CA ALA A 352 13.51 12.03 3.66
C ALA A 352 13.15 13.40 4.28
N GLU A 353 11.91 13.80 4.07
CA GLU A 353 11.23 14.98 4.61
C GLU A 353 10.56 14.74 5.98
N GLY A 354 10.71 13.53 6.53
CA GLY A 354 10.10 13.10 7.79
C GLY A 354 8.62 12.72 7.67
N ASP A 355 7.96 12.75 8.83
CA ASP A 355 6.61 12.21 9.09
C ASP A 355 5.53 13.31 9.23
N SER A 356 5.86 14.55 8.87
CA SER A 356 4.98 15.72 9.06
C SER A 356 3.62 15.56 8.39
N TRP A 357 3.58 15.05 7.16
CA TRP A 357 2.35 14.77 6.41
C TRP A 357 1.49 13.68 7.06
N ILE A 358 2.09 12.75 7.82
CA ILE A 358 1.36 11.75 8.62
C ILE A 358 0.81 12.40 9.90
N LYS A 359 1.61 13.25 10.57
CA LYS A 359 1.15 14.06 11.73
C LYS A 359 -0.03 14.94 11.33
N ASP A 360 0.07 15.59 10.18
CA ASP A 360 -0.96 16.45 9.62
C ASP A 360 -2.17 15.68 9.11
N ALA A 361 -2.05 14.38 8.85
CA ALA A 361 -3.21 13.52 8.61
C ALA A 361 -3.93 13.16 9.92
N ASN A 362 -3.25 13.30 11.06
CA ASN A 362 -3.75 13.06 12.43
C ASN A 362 -4.28 11.64 12.65
N VAL A 363 -3.66 10.66 12.01
CA VAL A 363 -3.86 9.23 12.34
C VAL A 363 -3.03 8.87 13.57
N PRO A 364 -3.50 7.94 14.42
CA PRO A 364 -2.66 7.42 15.49
C PRO A 364 -1.50 6.66 14.86
N TYR A 365 -0.25 6.96 15.24
CA TYR A 365 0.89 6.19 14.77
C TYR A 365 2.10 6.33 15.70
N THR A 366 2.99 5.36 15.61
CA THR A 366 4.31 5.31 16.23
C THR A 366 5.33 5.85 15.23
N ALA A 367 5.96 6.98 15.57
CA ALA A 367 6.87 7.69 14.67
C ALA A 367 8.27 7.06 14.57
N GLY A 368 8.77 6.49 15.66
CA GLY A 368 10.11 5.90 15.81
C GLY A 368 10.09 4.68 16.75
N MET A 369 11.25 4.10 17.03
CA MET A 369 11.44 3.02 18.01
C MET A 369 11.67 3.65 19.40
N SER A 370 10.60 3.94 20.15
CA SER A 370 10.69 4.50 21.52
C SER A 370 10.14 3.56 22.57
#